data_AF-A0A924YDJ5-F1
#
_entry.id   AF-A0A924YDJ5-F1
#
_cell.length_a   1.000
_cell.length_b   1.000
_cell.length_c   1.000
_cell.angle_alpha   90.00
_cell.angle_beta   90.00
_cell.angle_gamma   90.00
#
_symmetry.space_group_name_H-M   'P 1'
#
loop_
_entity.id
_entity.type
_entity.pdbx_description
1 polymer ?
#
loop_
_entity_poly.entity_id
_entity_poly.type
_entity_poly.pdbx_seq_one_letter_code
_entity_poly.pdbx_strand_id
1 'polypeptide(L)'
;MARRRSTSTRSSGESRSTRGNGGGGGGSYGGKSAAEARVERLTWGLLVAAFAILQLVPETAASFPTWTVPLVGAVVLLGSGIYQNTRHWRVSPITWIGGTLMLVFVILNLYMLPGRSFLGESLIVFAAVIIFGLFTGET
;
A
#
# COMPACT_ATOMS: atom_id res chain seq x y z
N MET A 1 -3.80 58.82 -70.12
CA MET A 1 -3.03 59.07 -68.88
C MET A 1 -3.61 58.19 -67.78
N ALA A 2 -2.85 57.16 -67.37
CA ALA A 2 -2.32 56.98 -66.00
C ALA A 2 -3.32 56.26 -65.05
N ARG A 3 -3.09 54.98 -64.74
CA ARG A 3 -2.47 54.46 -63.49
C ARG A 3 -3.38 54.70 -62.27
N ARG A 4 -3.86 53.72 -61.49
CA ARG A 4 -3.15 52.61 -60.81
C ARG A 4 -4.16 51.57 -60.28
N ARG A 5 -3.68 50.33 -60.19
CA ARG A 5 -4.22 49.22 -59.38
C ARG A 5 -4.14 49.53 -57.88
N SER A 6 -5.08 48.99 -57.11
CA SER A 6 -4.80 48.45 -55.77
C SER A 6 -5.75 47.28 -55.47
N THR A 7 -5.21 46.10 -55.72
CA THR A 7 -5.58 44.81 -55.17
C THR A 7 -5.22 44.79 -53.68
N SER A 8 -6.13 44.38 -52.79
CA SER A 8 -5.74 43.72 -51.53
C SER A 8 -6.89 42.85 -51.01
N THR A 9 -6.80 41.52 -51.14
CA THR A 9 -6.39 40.56 -50.07
C THR A 9 -7.55 40.31 -49.09
N ARG A 10 -8.37 39.27 -49.27
CA ARG A 10 -8.13 37.86 -48.85
C ARG A 10 -7.92 37.71 -47.33
N SER A 11 -8.98 37.26 -46.66
CA SER A 11 -8.93 36.41 -45.47
C SER A 11 -10.18 35.53 -45.58
N SER A 12 -10.09 34.31 -46.13
CA SER A 12 -9.56 33.12 -45.45
C SER A 12 -10.33 32.93 -44.14
N GLY A 13 -11.46 32.22 -44.14
CA GLY A 13 -11.41 30.76 -44.22
C GLY A 13 -11.02 30.24 -42.84
N GLU A 14 -12.01 30.03 -41.97
CA GLU A 14 -11.82 29.13 -40.83
C GLU A 14 -13.13 28.42 -40.50
N SER A 15 -13.58 27.62 -41.46
CA SER A 15 -14.21 26.34 -41.16
C SER A 15 -13.19 25.48 -40.38
N ARG A 16 -13.29 25.44 -39.05
CA ARG A 16 -12.76 24.35 -38.21
C ARG A 16 -13.96 23.44 -37.92
N SER A 17 -14.26 22.41 -38.69
CA SER A 17 -13.50 21.16 -38.85
C SER A 17 -12.69 20.77 -37.60
N THR A 18 -13.33 19.94 -36.76
CA THR A 18 -12.73 18.71 -36.23
C THR A 18 -11.28 18.79 -35.74
N ARG A 19 -11.12 19.05 -34.44
CA ARG A 19 -10.17 18.31 -33.59
C ARG A 19 -11.05 17.50 -32.63
N GLY A 20 -11.17 16.18 -32.71
CA GLY A 20 -10.17 15.26 -33.23
C GLY A 20 -8.91 15.34 -32.36
N ASN A 21 -9.07 15.08 -31.05
CA ASN A 21 -7.99 14.73 -30.15
C ASN A 21 -8.53 13.60 -29.24
N GLY A 22 -8.52 12.33 -29.63
CA GLY A 22 -7.71 11.74 -30.69
C GLY A 22 -6.21 11.70 -30.33
N GLY A 23 -5.88 11.56 -29.04
CA GLY A 23 -4.49 11.36 -28.61
C GLY A 23 -4.41 11.22 -27.09
N GLY A 24 -4.14 10.07 -26.47
CA GLY A 24 -4.04 8.70 -26.97
C GLY A 24 -4.64 7.79 -25.90
N GLY A 25 -5.05 6.56 -26.19
CA GLY A 25 -4.34 5.68 -27.12
C GLY A 25 -2.92 5.36 -26.63
N GLY A 26 -2.54 5.78 -25.43
CA GLY A 26 -1.43 5.22 -24.68
C GLY A 26 -2.05 4.26 -23.70
N GLY A 27 -1.77 2.96 -23.84
CA GLY A 27 -2.39 1.92 -23.03
C GLY A 27 -2.40 2.31 -21.55
N SER A 28 -3.59 2.44 -20.99
CA SER A 28 -3.77 2.25 -19.55
C SER A 28 -3.36 0.81 -19.27
N TYR A 29 -2.06 0.57 -19.14
CA TYR A 29 -1.60 -0.28 -18.06
C TYR A 29 -2.33 0.26 -16.84
N GLY A 30 -3.33 -0.49 -16.34
CA GLY A 30 -4.15 -0.09 -15.20
C GLY A 30 -3.25 0.28 -14.04
N GLY A 31 -2.91 1.56 -13.95
CA GLY A 31 -1.94 2.07 -13.00
C GLY A 31 -2.58 2.02 -11.64
N LYS A 32 -1.94 1.29 -10.73
CA LYS A 32 -2.26 1.27 -9.30
C LYS A 32 -2.57 2.70 -8.84
N SER A 33 -3.73 2.91 -8.22
CA SER A 33 -4.14 4.26 -7.83
C SER A 33 -3.10 4.83 -6.86
N ALA A 34 -2.78 6.13 -6.95
CA ALA A 34 -1.84 6.76 -6.02
C ALA A 34 -2.27 6.59 -4.54
N ALA A 35 -3.58 6.39 -4.30
CA ALA A 35 -4.13 6.06 -3.00
C ALA A 35 -3.78 4.62 -2.55
N GLU A 36 -3.83 3.66 -3.46
CA GLU A 36 -3.48 2.24 -3.21
C GLU A 36 -2.00 2.13 -2.84
N ALA A 37 -1.12 2.69 -3.67
CA ALA A 37 0.33 2.70 -3.40
C ALA A 37 0.71 3.41 -2.08
N ARG A 38 -0.07 4.41 -1.64
CA ARG A 38 0.17 5.08 -0.36
C ARG A 38 -0.15 4.17 0.82
N VAL A 39 -1.25 3.42 0.75
CA VAL A 39 -1.71 2.54 1.83
C VAL A 39 -0.79 1.34 1.97
N GLU A 40 -0.26 0.85 0.86
CA GLU A 40 0.76 -0.20 0.88
C GLU A 40 2.01 0.28 1.60
N ARG A 41 2.58 1.42 1.18
CA ARG A 41 3.76 2.02 1.85
C ARG A 41 3.52 2.32 3.32
N LEU A 42 2.30 2.70 3.70
CA LEU A 42 1.94 2.94 5.09
C LEU A 42 1.91 1.62 5.87
N THR A 43 1.35 0.56 5.29
CA THR A 43 1.36 -0.78 5.89
C THR A 43 2.80 -1.26 6.09
N TRP A 44 3.64 -1.12 5.06
CA TRP A 44 5.09 -1.37 5.14
C TRP A 44 5.77 -0.57 6.25
N GLY A 45 5.54 0.75 6.25
CA GLY A 45 6.11 1.65 7.23
C GLY A 45 5.70 1.27 8.65
N LEU A 46 4.45 0.85 8.86
CA LEU A 46 3.96 0.40 10.16
C LEU A 46 4.58 -0.93 10.60
N LEU A 47 4.78 -1.90 9.69
CA LEU A 47 5.44 -3.15 10.01
C LEU A 47 6.91 -2.94 10.38
N VAL A 48 7.62 -2.10 9.60
CA VAL A 48 9.01 -1.73 9.89
C VAL A 48 9.10 -0.92 11.17
N ALA A 49 8.19 0.02 11.41
CA ALA A 49 8.15 0.78 12.65
C ALA A 49 7.88 -0.12 13.87
N ALA A 50 6.93 -1.06 13.75
CA ALA A 50 6.67 -2.04 14.79
C ALA A 50 7.94 -2.86 15.10
N PHE A 51 8.64 -3.35 14.07
CA PHE A 51 9.90 -4.06 14.22
C PHE A 51 10.99 -3.18 14.86
N ALA A 52 11.14 -1.94 14.39
CA ALA A 52 12.14 -1.00 14.91
C ALA A 52 11.89 -0.66 16.39
N ILE A 53 10.64 -0.42 16.79
CA ILE A 53 10.28 -0.17 18.19
C ILE A 53 10.67 -1.37 19.05
N LEU A 54 10.41 -2.60 18.60
CA LEU A 54 10.78 -3.80 19.36
C LEU A 54 12.30 -3.95 19.54
N GLN A 55 13.09 -3.56 18.53
CA GLN A 55 14.55 -3.67 18.61
C GLN A 55 15.21 -2.52 19.38
N LEU A 56 14.56 -1.35 19.42
CA LEU A 56 15.11 -0.14 20.04
C LEU A 56 14.67 0.03 21.50
N VAL A 57 13.60 -0.62 21.94
CA VAL A 57 13.20 -0.62 23.35
C VAL A 57 14.13 -1.54 24.12
N PRO A 58 14.92 -1.03 25.09
CA PRO A 58 15.73 -1.86 25.96
C PRO A 58 14.82 -2.82 26.74
N GLU A 59 15.19 -4.11 26.82
CA GLU A 59 14.43 -5.10 27.59
C GLU A 59 14.24 -4.70 29.06
N THR A 60 15.07 -3.80 29.56
CA THR A 60 15.04 -3.27 30.92
C THR A 60 14.08 -2.08 31.12
N ALA A 61 13.55 -1.47 30.06
CA ALA A 61 12.85 -0.19 30.12
C ALA A 61 11.31 -0.30 30.02
N ALA A 62 10.76 -1.41 29.53
CA ALA A 62 9.32 -1.60 29.45
C ALA A 62 8.93 -3.08 29.51
N SER A 63 8.34 -3.51 30.62
CA SER A 63 7.68 -4.82 30.74
C SER A 63 6.36 -4.80 29.96
N PHE A 64 6.44 -4.85 28.63
CA PHE A 64 5.24 -4.99 27.81
C PHE A 64 4.61 -6.37 28.04
N PRO A 65 3.27 -6.46 28.08
CA PRO A 65 2.59 -7.74 28.09
C PRO A 65 3.03 -8.62 26.90
N THR A 66 3.19 -9.92 27.13
CA THR A 66 3.70 -10.86 26.11
C THR A 66 2.81 -10.96 24.86
N TRP A 67 1.54 -10.58 24.95
CA TRP A 67 0.60 -10.54 23.83
C TRP A 67 0.66 -9.24 23.01
N THR A 68 1.36 -8.20 23.48
CA THR A 68 1.34 -6.89 22.82
C THR A 68 1.92 -6.95 21.41
N VAL A 69 3.04 -7.65 21.23
CA VAL A 69 3.69 -7.79 19.91
C VAL A 69 2.78 -8.47 18.88
N PRO A 70 2.25 -9.68 19.13
CA PRO A 70 1.34 -10.31 18.18
C PRO A 70 0.03 -9.51 18.01
N LEU A 71 -0.45 -8.82 19.05
CA LEU A 71 -1.66 -7.98 18.90
C LEU A 71 -1.43 -6.83 17.93
N VAL A 72 -0.34 -6.08 18.09
CA VAL A 72 -0.01 -4.98 17.17
C VAL A 72 0.16 -5.50 15.75
N GLY A 73 0.85 -6.64 15.58
CA GLY A 73 0.99 -7.29 14.28
C GLY A 73 -0.35 -7.67 13.65
N ALA A 74 -1.24 -8.29 14.43
CA ALA A 74 -2.58 -8.66 13.98
C ALA A 74 -3.40 -7.43 13.55
N VAL A 75 -3.38 -6.36 14.36
CA VAL A 75 -4.09 -5.11 14.07
C VAL A 75 -3.58 -4.45 12.79
N VAL A 76 -2.26 -4.37 12.61
CA VAL A 76 -1.66 -3.75 11.41
C VAL A 76 -1.99 -4.58 10.16
N LEU A 77 -1.77 -5.90 10.19
CA LEU A 77 -1.95 -6.76 9.02
C LEU A 77 -3.43 -6.97 8.67
N LEU A 78 -4.28 -7.31 9.65
CA LEU A 78 -5.71 -7.51 9.40
C LEU A 78 -6.41 -6.18 9.15
N GLY A 79 -6.08 -5.13 9.92
CA GLY A 79 -6.68 -3.81 9.73
C GLY A 79 -6.37 -3.23 8.35
N SER A 80 -5.12 -3.33 7.89
CA SER A 80 -4.75 -2.92 6.53
C SER A 80 -5.41 -3.80 5.46
N GLY A 81 -5.41 -5.13 5.64
CA GLY A 81 -6.06 -6.05 4.72
C GLY A 81 -7.57 -5.80 4.58
N ILE A 82 -8.28 -5.59 5.69
CA ILE A 82 -9.71 -5.24 5.70
C ILE A 82 -9.91 -3.91 4.97
N TYR A 83 -9.14 -2.87 5.32
CA TYR A 83 -9.28 -1.56 4.70
C TYR A 83 -9.11 -1.63 3.18
N GLN A 84 -8.05 -2.30 2.70
CA GLN A 84 -7.80 -2.48 1.27
C GLN A 84 -8.90 -3.30 0.59
N ASN A 85 -9.38 -4.37 1.25
CA ASN A 85 -10.45 -5.21 0.73
C ASN A 85 -11.79 -4.45 0.60
N THR A 86 -12.13 -3.57 1.55
CA THR A 86 -13.33 -2.71 1.44
C THR A 86 -13.25 -1.70 0.29
N ARG A 87 -12.03 -1.39 -0.19
CA ARG A 87 -11.77 -0.54 -1.35
C ARG A 87 -11.66 -1.33 -2.65
N HIS A 88 -11.87 -2.66 -2.61
CA HIS A 88 -11.67 -3.58 -3.73
C HIS A 88 -10.24 -3.58 -4.30
N TRP A 89 -9.25 -3.20 -3.48
CA TRP A 89 -7.84 -3.35 -3.85
C TRP A 89 -7.38 -4.78 -3.62
N ARG A 90 -6.43 -5.24 -4.43
CA ARG A 90 -5.89 -6.59 -4.31
C ARG A 90 -5.02 -6.65 -3.06
N VAL A 91 -5.39 -7.50 -2.11
CA VAL A 91 -4.61 -7.74 -0.90
C VAL A 91 -3.88 -9.06 -1.08
N SER A 92 -2.57 -9.07 -0.85
CA SER A 92 -1.81 -10.32 -0.93
C SER A 92 -2.32 -11.32 0.12
N PRO A 93 -2.55 -12.60 -0.25
CA PRO A 93 -2.96 -13.64 0.68
C PRO A 93 -2.03 -13.78 1.91
N ILE A 94 -0.75 -13.45 1.75
CA ILE A 94 0.22 -13.52 2.85
C ILE A 94 -0.11 -12.56 3.99
N THR A 95 -0.70 -11.40 3.69
CA THR A 95 -1.12 -10.42 4.70
C THR A 95 -2.23 -10.99 5.58
N TRP A 96 -3.18 -11.70 4.98
CA TRP A 96 -4.25 -12.39 5.70
C TRP A 96 -3.71 -13.53 6.57
N ILE A 97 -2.81 -14.34 6.01
CA ILE A 97 -2.19 -15.46 6.73
C ILE A 97 -1.39 -14.93 7.93
N GLY A 98 -0.51 -13.95 7.69
CA GLY A 98 0.31 -13.35 8.73
C GLY A 98 -0.53 -12.69 9.83
N GLY A 99 -1.55 -11.91 9.46
CA GLY A 99 -2.46 -11.28 10.42
C GLY A 99 -3.26 -12.29 11.24
N THR A 100 -3.71 -13.38 10.61
CA THR A 100 -4.44 -14.46 11.29
C THR A 100 -3.53 -15.22 12.24
N LEU A 101 -2.30 -15.54 11.84
CA LEU A 101 -1.31 -16.19 12.72
C LEU A 101 -1.01 -15.33 13.95
N MET A 102 -0.83 -14.03 13.75
CA MET A 102 -0.64 -13.09 14.85
C MET A 102 -1.83 -13.07 15.80
N LEU A 103 -3.06 -13.06 15.28
CA LEU A 103 -4.27 -13.14 16.11
C LEU A 103 -4.34 -14.46 16.88
N VAL A 104 -3.96 -15.58 16.26
CA VAL A 104 -3.86 -16.88 16.93
C VAL A 104 -2.86 -16.84 18.08
N PHE A 105 -1.69 -16.22 17.91
CA PHE A 105 -0.71 -16.06 18.99
C PHE A 105 -1.26 -15.24 20.17
N VAL A 106 -2.05 -14.19 19.91
CA VAL A 106 -2.75 -13.44 20.97
C VAL A 106 -3.70 -14.36 21.73
N ILE A 107 -4.56 -15.10 21.02
CA ILE A 107 -5.54 -16.00 21.64
C ILE A 107 -4.84 -17.09 22.46
N LEU A 108 -3.80 -17.72 21.91
CA LEU A 108 -3.02 -18.72 22.62
C LEU A 108 -2.37 -18.15 23.88
N ASN A 109 -1.80 -16.94 23.81
CA ASN A 109 -1.20 -16.28 24.96
C ASN A 109 -2.23 -15.94 26.04
N LEU A 110 -3.43 -15.47 25.67
CA LEU A 110 -4.46 -15.07 26.63
C LEU A 110 -5.17 -16.26 27.29
N TYR A 111 -5.38 -17.37 26.57
CA TYR A 111 -6.27 -18.43 27.03
C TYR A 111 -5.59 -19.78 27.31
N MET A 112 -4.53 -20.13 26.58
CA MET A 112 -3.94 -21.48 26.66
C MET A 112 -2.57 -21.48 27.35
N LEU A 113 -1.73 -20.49 27.06
CA LEU A 113 -0.34 -20.42 27.51
C LEU A 113 -0.02 -19.01 28.05
N PRO A 114 -0.72 -18.56 29.11
CA PRO A 114 -0.44 -17.28 29.74
C PRO A 114 0.99 -17.26 30.28
N GLY A 115 1.80 -16.34 29.76
CA GLY A 115 3.21 -16.17 30.13
C GLY A 115 4.24 -16.69 29.13
N ARG A 116 3.84 -17.44 28.08
CA ARG A 116 4.75 -17.79 26.99
C ARG A 116 4.96 -16.58 26.07
N SER A 117 6.19 -16.11 25.93
CA SER A 117 6.51 -15.12 24.90
C SER A 117 6.42 -15.74 23.51
N PHE A 118 5.66 -15.13 22.61
CA PHE A 118 5.61 -15.47 21.18
C PHE A 118 6.43 -14.48 20.33
N LEU A 119 7.35 -13.74 20.95
CA LEU A 119 8.12 -12.71 20.28
C LEU A 119 8.90 -13.28 19.09
N GLY A 120 9.61 -14.39 19.28
CA GLY A 120 10.39 -15.03 18.21
C GLY A 120 9.51 -15.47 17.04
N GLU A 121 8.38 -16.13 17.32
CA GLU A 121 7.41 -16.57 16.32
C GLU A 121 6.79 -15.37 15.57
N SER A 122 6.47 -14.28 16.28
CA SER A 122 6.01 -13.03 15.68
C SER A 122 7.05 -12.39 14.77
N LEU A 123 8.33 -12.36 15.17
CA LEU A 123 9.40 -11.80 14.34
C LEU A 123 9.58 -12.59 13.04
N ILE A 124 9.47 -13.92 13.09
CA ILE A 124 9.53 -14.77 11.89
C ILE A 124 8.36 -14.46 10.95
N VAL A 125 7.14 -14.30 11.47
CA VAL A 125 5.98 -13.95 10.66
C VAL A 125 6.14 -12.56 10.04
N PHE A 126 6.60 -11.56 10.80
CA PHE A 126 6.89 -10.23 10.26
C PHE A 126 7.92 -10.28 9.14
N ALA A 127 9.05 -10.97 9.38
CA ALA A 127 10.09 -11.14 8.39
C ALA A 127 9.56 -11.83 7.13
N ALA A 128 8.75 -12.88 7.27
CA ALA A 128 8.15 -13.59 6.14
C ALA A 128 7.22 -12.68 5.31
N VAL A 129 6.34 -11.92 5.97
CA VAL A 129 5.44 -10.98 5.28
C VAL A 129 6.24 -9.87 4.57
N ILE A 130 7.27 -9.34 5.24
CA ILE A 130 8.13 -8.30 4.70
C ILE A 130 8.95 -8.81 3.50
N ILE A 131 9.54 -9.99 3.61
CA ILE A 131 10.34 -10.57 2.52
C ILE A 131 9.41 -10.87 1.34
N PHE A 132 8.28 -11.52 1.59
CA PHE A 132 7.38 -11.94 0.53
C PHE A 132 6.79 -10.75 -0.22
N GLY A 133 6.33 -9.72 0.50
CA GLY A 133 5.79 -8.53 -0.16
C GLY A 133 6.83 -7.75 -0.96
N LEU A 134 8.10 -7.72 -0.52
CA LEU A 134 9.19 -7.13 -1.31
C LEU A 134 9.47 -7.92 -2.59
N PHE A 135 9.40 -9.25 -2.54
CA PHE A 135 9.67 -10.11 -3.70
C PHE A 135 8.53 -10.17 -4.71
N THR A 136 7.27 -10.16 -4.28
CA THR A 136 6.13 -10.31 -5.20
C THR A 136 5.71 -9.00 -5.85
N GLY A 137 6.11 -7.84 -5.32
CA GLY A 137 5.62 -6.54 -5.80
C GLY A 137 4.09 -6.41 -5.70
N GLU A 138 3.43 -7.32 -4.96
CA GLU A 138 1.99 -7.32 -4.67
C GLU A 138 1.61 -6.27 -3.62
N THR A 139 2.55 -5.39 -3.29
CA THR A 139 2.48 -4.36 -2.27
C THR A 139 3.43 -3.23 -2.61
#